data_AF-A0A1B9MIG9-F1
#
_entry.id   AF-A0A1B9MIG9-F1
#
_cell.length_a   1.000
_cell.length_b   1.000
_cell.length_c   1.000
_cell.angle_alpha   90.00
_cell.angle_beta   90.00
_cell.angle_gamma   90.00
#
_symmetry.space_group_name_H-M   'P 1'
#
loop_
_entity.id
_entity.type
_entity.pdbx_description
1 polymer ?
#
loop_
_entity_poly.entity_id
_entity_poly.type
_entity_poly.pdbx_seq_one_letter_code
_entity_poly.pdbx_strand_id
1 'polypeptide(L)'
;MLNKFKFWISQHTNYSYVYHKNDLSESIVIDFENDIYIARFTIWDNLSCMSEIIDLNTDQYKINKREEFTSFNELLSIFRIFSDYLTIKD
;
A
#
# COMPACT_ATOMS: atom_id res chain seq x y z
N MET A 1 12.81 0.37 7.55
CA MET A 1 11.71 -0.44 6.97
C MET A 1 11.48 -0.11 5.49
N LEU A 2 11.34 1.17 5.13
CA LEU A 2 11.11 1.61 3.74
C LEU A 2 12.10 1.01 2.72
N ASN A 3 13.42 1.09 2.95
CA ASN A 3 14.40 0.50 2.03
C ASN A 3 14.23 -1.02 1.82
N LYS A 4 13.87 -1.75 2.89
CA LYS A 4 13.63 -3.20 2.81
C LYS A 4 12.37 -3.49 1.99
N PHE A 5 11.31 -2.70 2.18
CA PHE A 5 10.07 -2.81 1.41
C PHE A 5 10.27 -2.45 -0.06
N LYS A 6 10.96 -1.34 -0.34
CA LYS A 6 11.38 -0.90 -1.68
C LYS A 6 12.11 -2.01 -2.42
N PHE A 7 13.13 -2.60 -1.78
CA PHE A 7 13.86 -3.71 -2.35
C PHE A 7 12.95 -4.92 -2.61
N TRP A 8 12.11 -5.28 -1.65
CA TRP A 8 11.18 -6.40 -1.79
C TRP A 8 10.20 -6.21 -2.97
N ILE A 9 9.58 -5.03 -3.09
CA ILE A 9 8.66 -4.68 -4.20
C ILE A 9 9.36 -4.84 -5.55
N SER A 10 10.60 -4.33 -5.67
CA SER A 10 11.38 -4.42 -6.92
C SER A 10 11.78 -5.84 -7.32
N GLN A 11 11.77 -6.80 -6.39
CA GLN A 11 12.17 -8.19 -6.65
C GLN A 11 10.99 -9.14 -6.81
N HIS A 12 9.80 -8.80 -6.29
CA HIS A 12 8.68 -9.74 -6.18
C HIS A 12 7.41 -9.27 -6.90
N THR A 13 7.38 -8.05 -7.40
CA THR A 13 6.19 -7.46 -8.03
C THR A 13 6.60 -6.62 -9.25
N ASN A 14 5.63 -6.31 -10.10
CA ASN A 14 5.79 -5.34 -11.18
C ASN A 14 5.23 -3.96 -10.80
N TYR A 15 4.95 -3.72 -9.51
CA TYR A 15 4.35 -2.48 -9.06
C TYR A 15 5.37 -1.35 -9.08
N SER A 16 4.96 -0.22 -9.67
CA SER A 16 5.71 1.02 -9.59
C SER A 16 5.46 1.66 -8.23
N TYR A 17 6.49 2.30 -7.67
CA TYR A 17 6.37 3.03 -6.41
C TYR A 17 7.02 4.40 -6.55
N VAL A 18 6.50 5.37 -5.79
CA VAL A 18 7.12 6.67 -5.61
C VAL A 18 7.70 6.72 -4.20
N TYR A 19 8.96 7.12 -4.09
CA TYR A 19 9.60 7.36 -2.81
C TYR A 19 9.66 8.86 -2.55
N HIS A 20 9.07 9.30 -1.44
CA HIS A 20 9.10 10.68 -1.01
C HIS A 20 10.05 10.82 0.18
N LYS A 21 10.83 11.90 0.17
CA LYS A 21 11.68 12.30 1.28
C LYS A 21 11.59 13.81 1.45
N ASN A 22 11.24 14.23 2.66
CA ASN A 22 11.30 15.62 3.09
C ASN A 22 12.05 15.70 4.43
N ASP A 23 12.18 16.90 5.00
CA ASP A 23 12.96 17.13 6.23
C ASP A 23 12.37 16.45 7.48
N LEU A 24 11.07 16.12 7.46
CA LEU A 24 10.33 15.60 8.61
C LEU A 24 9.95 14.12 8.47
N SER A 25 9.86 13.59 7.25
CA SER A 25 9.46 12.21 7.00
C SER A 25 9.89 11.66 5.65
N GLU A 26 10.01 10.34 5.60
CA GLU A 26 10.12 9.54 4.39
C GLU A 26 8.87 8.67 4.21
N SER A 27 8.48 8.44 2.96
CA SER A 27 7.39 7.53 2.62
C SER A 27 7.58 6.81 1.29
N ILE A 28 6.86 5.69 1.15
CA ILE A 28 6.66 4.99 -0.12
C ILE A 28 5.17 5.01 -0.42
N VAL A 29 4.82 5.39 -1.64
CA VAL A 29 3.46 5.36 -2.17
C VAL A 29 3.41 4.41 -3.35
N ILE A 30 2.42 3.52 -3.36
CA ILE A 30 2.11 2.63 -4.47
C ILE A 30 0.65 2.88 -4.86
N ASP A 31 0.45 3.32 -6.09
CA ASP A 31 -0.87 3.55 -6.67
C ASP A 31 -1.27 2.35 -7.54
N PHE A 32 -2.55 1.98 -7.45
CA PHE A 32 -3.17 0.90 -8.19
C PHE A 32 -4.44 1.42 -8.83
N GLU A 33 -4.62 1.13 -10.11
CA GLU A 33 -5.80 1.55 -10.86
C GLU A 33 -6.19 0.43 -11.82
N ASN A 34 -7.47 0.08 -11.81
CA ASN A 34 -8.11 -0.78 -12.79
C ASN A 34 -9.57 -0.35 -12.99
N ASP A 35 -10.30 -1.05 -13.85
CA ASP A 35 -11.68 -0.69 -14.21
C ASP A 35 -12.68 -0.76 -13.03
N ILE A 36 -12.30 -1.38 -11.92
CA ILE A 36 -13.14 -1.60 -10.73
C ILE A 36 -12.66 -0.74 -9.55
N TYR A 37 -11.35 -0.57 -9.38
CA TYR A 37 -10.75 0.00 -8.19
C TYR A 37 -9.73 1.10 -8.50
N ILE A 38 -9.80 2.20 -7.74
CA ILE A 38 -8.69 3.12 -7.51
C ILE A 38 -8.19 2.87 -6.09
N ALA A 39 -6.90 2.58 -5.94
CA ALA A 39 -6.34 2.22 -4.67
C ALA A 39 -4.92 2.76 -4.44
N ARG A 40 -4.57 2.92 -3.18
CA ARG A 40 -3.28 3.43 -2.74
C ARG A 40 -2.82 2.68 -1.49
N PHE A 41 -1.55 2.31 -1.50
CA PHE A 41 -0.84 1.82 -0.33
C PHE A 41 0.30 2.77 0.02
N THR A 42 0.23 3.38 1.20
CA THR A 42 1.25 4.31 1.68
C THR A 42 1.96 3.74 2.90
N ILE A 43 3.29 3.85 2.96
CA ILE A 43 4.09 3.45 4.13
C ILE A 43 4.95 4.63 4.55
N TRP A 44 5.00 4.92 5.84
CA TRP A 44 5.86 5.93 6.43
C TRP A 44 7.03 5.30 7.22
N ASP A 45 8.07 6.09 7.44
CA ASP A 45 9.25 5.73 8.25
C ASP A 45 8.96 5.50 9.74
N ASN A 46 7.85 6.05 10.25
CA ASN A 46 7.38 5.91 11.64
C ASN A 46 6.63 4.59 11.93
N LEU A 47 6.85 3.57 11.12
CA LEU A 47 6.25 2.24 11.26
C LEU A 47 4.71 2.20 11.14
N SER A 48 4.16 3.11 10.34
CA SER A 48 2.73 3.11 9.99
C SER A 48 2.52 3.01 8.48
N CYS A 49 1.34 2.52 8.10
CA CYS A 49 0.90 2.46 6.71
C CYS A 49 -0.59 2.79 6.59
N MET A 50 -1.02 3.06 5.36
CA MET A 50 -2.39 3.36 4.98
C MET A 50 -2.78 2.51 3.77
N SER A 51 -3.94 1.87 3.88
CA SER A 51 -4.60 1.12 2.82
C SER A 51 -5.86 1.87 2.41
N GLU A 52 -5.94 2.27 1.14
CA GLU A 52 -7.08 2.96 0.56
C GLU A 52 -7.53 2.21 -0.70
N ILE A 53 -8.80 1.82 -0.77
CA ILE A 53 -9.42 1.21 -1.96
C ILE A 53 -10.81 1.82 -2.13
N ILE A 54 -11.04 2.46 -3.28
CA ILE A 54 -12.33 2.99 -3.72
C ILE A 54 -12.86 2.06 -4.81
N ASP A 55 -14.11 1.61 -4.68
CA ASP A 55 -14.82 0.85 -5.70
C ASP A 55 -15.58 1.82 -6.62
N LEU A 56 -15.20 1.84 -7.90
CA LEU A 56 -15.74 2.73 -8.92
C LEU A 56 -17.20 2.42 -9.30
N ASN A 57 -17.69 1.22 -9.02
CA ASN A 57 -19.10 0.88 -9.29
C ASN A 57 -20.04 1.45 -8.23
N THR A 58 -19.54 1.64 -7.01
CA THR A 58 -20.33 2.10 -5.86
C THR A 58 -19.98 3.51 -5.42
N ASP A 59 -18.86 4.06 -5.89
CA ASP A 59 -18.23 5.29 -5.42
C ASP A 59 -17.97 5.30 -3.90
N GLN A 60 -17.78 4.11 -3.29
CA GLN A 60 -17.54 3.95 -1.86
C GLN A 60 -16.17 3.34 -1.57
N TYR A 61 -15.65 3.63 -0.37
CA TYR A 61 -14.45 2.97 0.12
C TYR A 61 -14.72 1.50 0.47
N LYS A 62 -14.03 0.59 -0.23
CA LYS A 62 -13.90 -0.81 0.19
C LYS A 62 -12.90 -0.93 1.36
N ILE A 63 -11.85 -0.11 1.36
CA ILE A 63 -10.89 0.02 2.47
C ILE A 63 -10.51 1.49 2.64
N ASN A 64 -10.45 1.94 3.89
CA ASN A 64 -9.84 3.21 4.29
C ASN A 64 -9.28 3.02 5.70
N LYS A 65 -8.05 2.48 5.81
CA LYS A 65 -7.52 1.98 7.08
C LYS A 65 -6.05 2.36 7.27
N ARG A 66 -5.76 2.96 8.42
CA ARG A 66 -4.40 3.19 8.93
C ARG A 66 -4.02 2.12 9.92
N GLU A 67 -2.80 1.61 9.81
CA GLU A 67 -2.26 0.56 10.68
C GLU A 67 -0.82 0.87 11.09
N GLU A 68 -0.46 0.44 12.29
CA GLU A 68 0.92 0.41 12.76
C GLU A 68 1.44 -1.03 12.67
N PHE A 69 2.75 -1.17 12.46
CA PHE A 69 3.42 -2.46 12.41
C PHE A 69 4.72 -2.38 13.21
N THR A 70 5.17 -3.51 13.75
CA THR A 70 6.42 -3.59 14.51
C THR A 70 7.51 -4.35 13.77
N SER A 71 7.15 -5.09 12.71
CA SER A 71 8.08 -5.94 11.97
C SER A 71 7.86 -5.89 10.46
N PHE A 72 8.88 -6.35 9.71
CA PHE A 72 8.77 -6.48 8.25
C PHE A 72 7.74 -7.52 7.81
N ASN A 73 7.57 -8.59 8.58
CA ASN A 73 6.59 -9.62 8.27
C ASN A 73 5.16 -9.10 8.47
N GLU A 74 4.93 -8.27 9.49
CA GLU A 74 3.64 -7.59 9.68
C GLU A 74 3.34 -6.64 8.53
N LEU A 75 4.29 -5.78 8.13
CA LEU A 75 4.13 -4.91 6.97
C LEU A 75 3.79 -5.69 5.69
N LEU A 76 4.49 -6.80 5.43
CA LEU A 76 4.18 -7.66 4.29
C LEU A 76 2.81 -8.33 4.41
N SER A 77 2.39 -8.72 5.61
CA SER A 77 1.06 -9.28 5.86
C SER A 77 -0.04 -8.27 5.54
N ILE A 78 0.10 -7.03 6.00
CA ILE A 78 -0.84 -5.94 5.71
C ILE A 78 -0.89 -5.68 4.20
N PHE A 79 0.26 -5.58 3.55
CA PHE A 79 0.34 -5.36 2.11
C PHE A 79 -0.29 -6.48 1.28
N ARG A 80 -0.13 -7.74 1.70
CA ARG A 80 -0.77 -8.90 1.05
C ARG A 80 -2.28 -8.86 1.19
N ILE A 81 -2.79 -8.62 2.40
CA ILE A 81 -4.23 -8.48 2.63
C ILE A 81 -4.81 -7.38 1.72
N PHE A 82 -4.16 -6.21 1.69
CA PHE A 82 -4.53 -5.12 0.78
C PHE A 82 -4.52 -5.57 -0.70
N SER A 83 -3.46 -6.28 -1.13
CA SER A 83 -3.34 -6.76 -2.51
C SER A 83 -4.42 -7.78 -2.87
N ASP A 84 -4.80 -8.64 -1.92
CA ASP A 84 -5.85 -9.65 -2.13
C ASP A 84 -7.19 -8.98 -2.45
N TYR A 85 -7.53 -7.88 -1.76
CA TYR A 85 -8.74 -7.10 -2.05
C TYR A 85 -8.79 -6.53 -3.48
N LEU A 86 -7.64 -6.25 -4.10
CA LEU A 86 -7.57 -5.77 -5.48
C LEU A 86 -7.77 -6.88 -6.52
N THR A 87 -7.64 -8.15 -6.12
CA THR A 87 -7.74 -9.31 -7.02
C THR A 87 -9.08 -10.03 -6.94
N ILE A 88 -9.83 -9.84 -5.85
CA ILE A 88 -11.17 -10.39 -5.68
C ILE A 88 -12.12 -9.61 -6.58
N LYS A 89 -12.63 -10.28 -7.62
CA LYS A 89 -13.78 -9.82 -8.39
C LYS A 89 -15.02 -10.25 -7.63
N ASP A 90 -15.80 -9.29 -7.15
CA ASP A 90 -17.13 -9.54 -6.56
C ASP A 90 -18.11 -10.08 -7.61
#